data_AF-A0A8X6SGU6-F1
#
_entry.id   AF-A0A8X6SGU6-F1
#
_cell.length_a   1.000
_cell.length_b   1.000
_cell.length_c   1.000
_cell.angle_alpha   90.00
_cell.angle_beta   90.00
_cell.angle_gamma   90.00
#
_symmetry.space_group_name_H-M   'P 1'
#
loop_
_entity.id
_entity.type
_entity.pdbx_description
1 polymer ?
#
loop_
_entity_poly.entity_id
_entity_poly.type
_entity_poly.pdbx_seq_one_letter_code
_entity_poly.pdbx_strand_id
1 'polypeptide(L)' 'MLSNTYGEAAISERTRQEWFQRFKNGDFDVEDQHGGGREKVFEDAELEALLDQDSCQTQQELAESL' A
#
# COMPACT_ATOMS: atom_id res chain seq x y z
N MET A 1 -13.34 -23.02 17.22
CA MET A 1 -12.49 -21.84 16.94
C MET A 1 -11.62 -22.15 15.74
N LEU A 2 -11.22 -21.14 14.95
CA LEU A 2 -10.44 -21.33 13.70
C LEU A 2 -9.20 -22.22 13.90
N SER A 3 -8.59 -22.21 15.08
CA SER A 3 -7.47 -23.07 15.45
C SER A 3 -7.81 -24.57 15.46
N ASN A 4 -9.07 -24.96 15.66
CA ASN A 4 -9.51 -26.36 15.59
C ASN A 4 -9.60 -26.88 14.15
N THR A 5 -9.80 -25.99 13.18
CA THR A 5 -9.93 -26.34 11.75
C THR A 5 -8.66 -26.08 10.97
N TYR A 6 -7.91 -25.02 11.31
CA TYR A 6 -6.72 -24.56 10.59
C TYR A 6 -5.41 -24.72 11.38
N GLY A 7 -5.47 -25.20 12.63
CA GLY A 7 -4.29 -25.43 13.46
C GLY A 7 -3.44 -24.16 13.64
N GLU A 8 -2.13 -24.30 13.43
CA GLU A 8 -1.15 -23.21 13.52
C GLU A 8 -1.27 -22.17 12.40
N ALA A 9 -1.92 -22.52 11.27
CA ALA A 9 -2.15 -21.59 10.17
C ALA A 9 -3.36 -20.65 10.43
N ALA A 10 -4.04 -20.80 11.58
CA ALA A 10 -5.13 -19.91 11.96
C ALA A 10 -4.62 -18.50 12.28
N ILE A 11 -5.42 -17.48 11.92
CA ILE A 11 -5.15 -16.10 12.30
C ILE A 11 -5.14 -15.93 13.83
N SER A 12 -4.37 -14.95 14.30
CA SER A 12 -4.28 -14.62 15.72
C SER A 12 -5.62 -14.12 16.29
N GLU A 13 -5.80 -14.25 17.60
CA GLU A 13 -6.99 -13.72 18.29
C GLU A 13 -7.12 -12.19 18.11
N ARG A 14 -5.99 -11.46 18.08
CA ARG A 14 -5.98 -10.02 17.80
C ARG A 14 -6.59 -9.72 16.43
N THR A 15 -6.14 -10.41 15.40
CA THR A 15 -6.64 -10.25 14.03
C THR A 15 -8.13 -10.58 13.97
N ARG A 16 -8.58 -11.65 14.65
CA ARG A 16 -10.00 -12.00 14.74
C ARG A 16 -10.84 -10.87 15.35
N GLN A 17 -10.38 -10.25 16.43
CA GLN A 17 -11.08 -9.15 17.10
C GLN A 17 -11.17 -7.90 16.22
N GLU A 18 -10.08 -7.55 15.52
CA GLU A 18 -10.02 -6.44 14.56
C GLU A 18 -11.05 -6.63 13.44
N TRP A 19 -11.09 -7.80 12.81
CA TRP A 19 -12.10 -8.14 11.79
C TRP A 19 -13.53 -8.06 12.35
N PHE A 20 -13.76 -8.58 13.55
CA PHE A 20 -15.09 -8.54 14.16
C PHE A 20 -15.55 -7.10 14.44
N GLN A 21 -14.63 -6.20 14.80
CA GLN A 21 -14.92 -4.78 14.96
C GLN A 21 -15.24 -4.11 13.62
N ARG A 22 -14.49 -4.40 12.55
CA ARG A 22 -14.80 -3.91 11.19
C ARG A 22 -16.21 -4.31 10.76
N PHE A 23 -16.54 -5.60 10.92
CA PHE A 23 -17.88 -6.11 10.57
C PHE A 23 -19.00 -5.45 11.38
N LYS A 24 -18.81 -5.15 12.67
CA LYS A 24 -19.80 -4.40 13.45
C LYS A 24 -20.03 -2.98 12.95
N ASN A 25 -19.01 -2.37 12.36
CA ASN A 25 -19.08 -1.04 11.77
C ASN A 25 -19.68 -1.06 10.35
N GLY A 26 -20.11 -2.23 9.85
CA GLY A 26 -20.67 -2.39 8.52
C GLY A 26 -19.64 -2.47 7.39
N ASP A 27 -18.34 -2.51 7.73
CA ASP A 27 -17.27 -2.75 6.77
C ASP A 27 -17.07 -4.25 6.62
N PHE A 28 -17.56 -4.80 5.50
CA PHE A 28 -17.44 -6.20 5.12
C PHE A 28 -16.42 -6.42 4.00
N ASP A 29 -15.63 -5.39 3.66
CA ASP A 29 -14.59 -5.54 2.66
C ASP A 29 -13.46 -6.42 3.20
N VAL A 30 -13.19 -7.49 2.47
CA VAL A 30 -12.16 -8.49 2.78
C VAL A 30 -10.83 -8.18 2.11
N GLU A 31 -10.79 -7.23 1.18
CA GLU A 31 -9.53 -6.77 0.61
C GLU A 31 -8.72 -6.00 1.66
N ASP A 32 -7.39 -6.13 1.56
CA ASP A 32 -6.51 -5.28 2.34
C ASP A 32 -6.71 -3.85 1.87
N GLN A 33 -6.95 -2.95 2.83
CA GLN A 33 -6.97 -1.53 2.54
C GLN A 33 -5.62 -1.15 1.92
N HIS A 34 -5.65 -0.24 0.95
CA HIS A 34 -4.41 0.29 0.38
C HIS A 34 -3.50 0.70 1.53
N GLY A 35 -2.40 -0.04 1.69
CA GLY A 35 -1.38 0.31 2.66
C GLY A 35 -0.99 1.74 2.37
N GLY A 36 -0.84 2.55 3.42
CA GLY A 36 -0.22 3.87 3.29
C GLY A 36 1.16 3.64 2.69
N GLY A 37 1.25 3.73 1.36
CA GLY A 37 2.47 3.49 0.62
C GLY A 37 3.53 4.45 1.10
N ARG A 38 4.75 4.31 0.57
CA ARG A 38 5.75 5.35 0.78
C ARG A 38 5.16 6.68 0.27
N GLU A 39 5.26 7.72 1.10
CA GLU A 39 4.87 9.06 0.69
C GLU A 39 5.60 9.42 -0.61
N LYS A 40 4.83 9.96 -1.56
CA LYS A 40 5.35 10.37 -2.86
C LYS A 40 6.27 11.58 -2.63
N VAL A 41 7.51 11.49 -3.13
CA VAL A 41 8.54 12.52 -2.88
C VAL A 41 8.48 13.64 -3.93
N PHE A 42 8.00 13.34 -5.13
CA PHE A 42 7.84 14.27 -6.26
C PHE A 42 6.59 13.89 -7.06
N GLU A 43 5.94 14.84 -7.72
CA GLU A 43 4.76 14.57 -8.55
C GLU A 43 5.12 14.02 -9.92
N ASP A 44 4.26 13.17 -10.50
CA ASP A 44 4.55 12.55 -11.81
C ASP A 44 4.62 13.61 -12.91
N ALA A 45 3.86 14.70 -12.77
CA ALA A 45 3.91 15.85 -13.66
C ALA A 45 5.27 16.58 -13.63
N GLU A 46 5.99 16.57 -12.50
CA GLU A 46 7.33 17.15 -12.39
C GLU A 46 8.34 16.31 -13.18
N LEU A 47 8.26 14.98 -13.04
CA LEU A 47 9.08 14.06 -13.83
C LEU A 47 8.75 14.14 -15.33
N GLU A 48 7.47 14.22 -15.69
CA GLU A 48 7.02 14.33 -17.09
C GLU A 48 7.54 15.63 -17.74
N ALA A 49 7.50 16.76 -17.02
CA ALA A 49 8.04 18.02 -17.51
C ALA A 49 9.55 17.98 -17.81
N LEU A 50 10.34 17.24 -17.01
CA LEU A 50 11.77 17.03 -17.27
C LEU A 50 12.00 16.22 -18.54
N LEU A 51 11.23 15.14 -18.73
CA LEU A 51 11.33 14.28 -19.91
C LEU A 51 10.89 14.99 -21.20
N ASP A 52 9.88 15.87 -21.13
CA ASP A 52 9.45 16.71 -22.25
C ASP A 52 10.52 17.73 -22.65
N GLN A 53 11.31 18.21 -21.68
CA GLN A 53 12.40 19.13 -21.93
C GLN A 53 13.61 18.42 -22.56
N ASP A 54 13.99 17.26 -22.04
CA ASP A 54 15.08 16.43 -22.59
C ASP A 54 14.84 14.94 -22.32
N SER A 55 14.38 14.23 -23.34
CA SER A 55 14.11 12.79 -23.28
C SER A 55 15.38 11.92 -23.18
N CYS A 56 16.57 12.48 -23.39
CA CYS A 56 17.83 11.76 -23.39
C CYS A 56 18.54 11.76 -22.02
N GLN A 57 17.94 12.36 -21.00
CA GLN A 57 18.48 12.39 -19.64
C GLN A 57 18.66 11.00 -19.04
N THR A 58 19.72 10.85 -18.26
CA THR A 58 19.96 9.65 -17.46
C THR A 58 19.15 9.69 -16.17
N GLN A 59 18.89 8.52 -15.57
CA GLN A 59 18.20 8.44 -14.28
C GLN A 59 18.95 9.19 -13.15
N GLN A 60 20.28 9.29 -13.23
CA GLN A 60 21.07 10.04 -12.25
C GLN A 60 20.80 11.54 -12.36
N GLU A 61 20.78 12.09 -13.58
CA GLU A 61 20.46 13.52 -13.80
C GLU A 61 19.03 13.86 -13.36
N LEU A 62 18.07 12.95 -13.61
CA LEU A 62 16.70 13.09 -13.13
C LEU A 62 16.64 13.08 -11.59
N ALA A 63 17.39 12.18 -10.94
CA ALA A 63 17.44 12.10 -9.48
C ALA A 63 18.20 13.27 -8.82
N GLU A 64 19.06 13.98 -9.56
CA GLU A 64 19.68 15.22 -9.10
C GLU A 64 18.75 16.43 -9.27
N SER A 65 17.75 16.33 -10.14
CA SER A 65 16.79 17.40 -10.46
C SER A 65 15.47 17.28 -9.67
N LEU A 66 15.17 16.12 -9.10
CA LEU A 66 13.98 15.77 -8.31
C LEU A 66 14.36 15.52 -6.84
#